data_AF-A0A1H6Z9C2-F1
#
_entry.id   AF-A0A1H6Z9C2-F1
#
_cell.length_a   1.000
_cell.length_b   1.000
_cell.length_c   1.000
_cell.angle_alpha   90.00
_cell.angle_beta   90.00
_cell.angle_gamma   90.00
#
_symmetry.space_group_name_H-M   'P 1'
#
loop_
_entity.id
_entity.type
_entity.pdbx_description
1 polymer ?
#
loop_
_entity_poly.entity_id
_entity_poly.type
_entity_poly.pdbx_seq_one_letter_code
_entity_poly.pdbx_strand_id
1 'polypeptide(L)'
;MEDEKAIATRIRIENGYKNGASWFYWIAGMSILNEMFYQTHTGWIFAIGLGITQVTNVIFQNNGMSLIATLVLSGIFVFFGKMAHRGHNWAFITGMIFYILDAILFIMVKDYIGLGLHGLAIFGIYRGLRLHKKLIEINNNQDLKPSEEGAPV
;
A
#
# COMPACT_ATOMS: atom_id res chain seq x y z
N MET A 1 21.54 -7.02 -27.47
CA MET A 1 20.15 -6.51 -27.60
C MET A 1 19.16 -7.32 -26.76
N GLU A 2 19.30 -8.65 -26.65
CA GLU A 2 18.45 -9.50 -25.80
C GLU A 2 18.60 -9.16 -24.30
N ASP A 3 19.83 -9.05 -23.82
CA ASP A 3 20.14 -8.82 -22.39
C ASP A 3 19.66 -7.45 -21.90
N GLU A 4 19.77 -6.43 -22.74
CA GLU A 4 19.29 -5.07 -22.44
C GLU A 4 17.77 -5.07 -22.22
N LYS A 5 17.01 -5.80 -23.05
CA LYS A 5 15.55 -5.95 -22.89
C LYS A 5 15.20 -6.72 -21.62
N ALA A 6 16.00 -7.74 -21.25
CA ALA A 6 15.81 -8.51 -20.03
C ALA A 6 16.05 -7.65 -18.78
N ILE A 7 17.14 -6.88 -18.74
CA ILE A 7 17.47 -5.95 -17.65
C ILE A 7 16.38 -4.87 -17.50
N ALA A 8 15.99 -4.22 -18.61
CA ALA A 8 14.96 -3.20 -18.60
C ALA A 8 13.61 -3.75 -18.10
N THR A 9 13.27 -4.98 -18.47
CA THR A 9 12.05 -5.66 -17.98
C THR A 9 12.11 -5.92 -16.48
N ARG A 10 13.26 -6.38 -15.96
CA ARG A 10 13.47 -6.61 -14.53
C ARG A 10 13.30 -5.32 -13.72
N ILE A 11 13.96 -4.24 -14.14
CA ILE A 11 13.86 -2.91 -13.51
C ILE A 11 12.41 -2.43 -13.50
N ARG A 12 11.69 -2.58 -14.62
CA ARG A 12 10.28 -2.17 -14.72
C ARG A 12 9.38 -2.94 -13.74
N ILE A 13 9.59 -4.24 -13.58
CA ILE A 13 8.81 -5.06 -12.65
C ILE A 13 9.15 -4.70 -11.20
N GLU A 14 10.43 -4.50 -10.90
CA GLU A 14 10.91 -4.10 -9.57
C GLU A 14 10.30 -2.74 -9.15
N ASN A 15 10.42 -1.73 -10.00
CA ASN A 15 9.80 -0.42 -9.78
C ASN A 15 8.28 -0.54 -9.67
N GLY A 16 7.67 -1.40 -10.48
CA GLY A 16 6.24 -1.59 -10.46
C GLY A 16 5.71 -2.17 -9.14
N TYR A 17 6.40 -3.13 -8.52
CA TYR A 17 5.97 -3.61 -7.20
C TYR A 17 6.23 -2.60 -6.09
N LYS A 18 7.36 -1.88 -6.14
CA LYS A 18 7.68 -0.80 -5.19
C LYS A 18 6.63 0.31 -5.25
N ASN A 19 6.17 0.68 -6.44
CA ASN A 19 5.06 1.63 -6.62
C ASN A 19 3.76 1.11 -6.01
N GLY A 20 3.48 -0.19 -6.13
CA GLY A 20 2.36 -0.83 -5.44
C GLY A 20 2.47 -0.77 -3.92
N ALA A 21 3.66 -1.01 -3.38
CA ALA A 21 3.93 -0.91 -1.95
C ALA A 21 3.86 0.53 -1.41
N SER A 22 4.18 1.53 -2.24
CA SER A 22 4.10 2.94 -1.87
C SER A 22 2.68 3.43 -1.56
N TRP A 23 1.65 2.71 -2.00
CA TRP A 23 0.27 3.00 -1.59
C TRP A 23 0.07 2.95 -0.08
N PHE A 24 0.79 2.09 0.64
CA PHE A 24 0.73 2.08 2.10
C PHE A 24 1.24 3.39 2.74
N TYR A 25 2.25 4.02 2.15
CA TYR A 25 2.72 5.33 2.62
C TYR A 25 1.74 6.45 2.28
N TRP A 26 1.10 6.39 1.11
CA TRP A 26 0.03 7.32 0.75
C TRP A 26 -1.14 7.21 1.72
N ILE A 27 -1.57 5.99 2.08
CA ILE A 27 -2.62 5.76 3.09
C ILE A 27 -2.22 6.42 4.42
N ALA A 28 -1.02 6.14 4.91
CA ALA A 28 -0.54 6.69 6.18
C ALA A 28 -0.44 8.22 6.17
N GLY A 29 0.15 8.79 5.11
CA GLY A 29 0.34 10.23 4.97
C GLY A 29 -0.99 10.98 4.86
N MET A 30 -1.89 10.49 4.02
CA MET A 30 -3.21 11.10 3.85
C MET A 30 -4.07 11.01 5.12
N SER A 31 -3.93 9.95 5.91
CA SER A 31 -4.64 9.80 7.19
C SER A 31 -4.17 10.82 8.23
N ILE A 32 -2.86 11.08 8.30
CA ILE A 32 -2.32 12.12 9.20
C ILE A 32 -2.77 13.51 8.73
N LEU A 33 -2.70 13.78 7.43
CA LEU A 33 -3.17 15.05 6.87
C LEU A 33 -4.65 15.28 7.15
N ASN A 34 -5.50 14.26 7.01
CA ASN A 34 -6.93 14.34 7.33
C ASN A 34 -7.18 14.72 8.78
N GLU A 35 -6.48 14.08 9.71
CA GLU A 35 -6.61 14.40 11.13
C GLU A 35 -6.16 15.84 11.43
N MET A 36 -5.08 16.31 10.80
CA MET A 36 -4.64 17.71 10.94
C MET A 36 -5.71 18.69 10.44
N PHE A 37 -6.30 18.45 9.28
CA PHE A 37 -7.35 19.33 8.72
C PHE A 37 -8.64 19.31 9.51
N TYR A 38 -8.97 18.18 10.13
CA TYR A 38 -10.10 18.07 11.05
C TYR A 38 -9.87 18.94 12.28
N GLN A 39 -8.68 18.91 12.87
CA GLN A 39 -8.34 19.75 14.03
C GLN A 39 -8.32 21.25 13.72
N THR A 40 -7.93 21.65 12.51
CA THR A 40 -7.96 23.07 12.08
C THR A 40 -9.36 23.56 11.67
N HIS A 41 -10.40 22.73 11.84
CA HIS A 41 -11.81 23.06 11.53
C HIS A 41 -12.02 23.54 10.08
N THR A 42 -11.11 23.18 9.19
CA THR A 42 -11.07 23.69 7.81
C THR A 42 -12.16 23.12 6.90
N GLY A 43 -13.08 22.28 7.41
CA GLY A 43 -14.21 21.72 6.66
C GLY A 43 -13.83 20.77 5.51
N TRP A 44 -12.55 20.66 5.19
CA TRP A 44 -12.00 19.80 4.14
C TRP A 44 -11.55 18.47 4.75
N ILE A 45 -12.12 17.38 4.27
CA ILE A 45 -11.69 16.01 4.57
C ILE A 45 -11.25 15.40 3.24
N PHE A 46 -10.01 14.92 3.13
CA PHE A 46 -9.60 14.18 1.94
C PHE A 46 -10.26 12.81 1.94
N ALA A 47 -10.81 12.42 0.80
CA ALA A 47 -11.44 11.12 0.64
C ALA A 47 -10.41 9.95 0.65
N ILE A 48 -9.11 10.24 0.60
CA ILE A 48 -8.04 9.25 0.82
C ILE A 48 -7.60 9.37 2.28
N GLY A 49 -7.70 8.30 3.06
CA GLY A 49 -7.37 8.25 4.48
C GLY A 49 -8.03 7.03 5.14
N LEU A 50 -7.87 6.85 6.46
CA LEU A 50 -8.49 5.70 7.16
C LEU A 50 -9.96 5.97 7.51
N GLY A 51 -10.84 5.01 7.25
CA GLY A 51 -12.25 5.05 7.60
C GLY A 51 -12.47 5.13 9.10
N ILE A 52 -11.64 4.44 9.87
CA ILE A 52 -11.69 4.49 11.32
C ILE A 52 -11.45 5.88 11.88
N THR A 53 -10.67 6.75 11.21
CA THR A 53 -10.49 8.13 11.66
C THR A 53 -11.77 8.95 11.57
N GLN A 54 -12.61 8.70 10.57
CA GLN A 54 -13.92 9.35 10.48
C GLN A 54 -14.85 8.90 11.62
N VAL A 55 -14.86 7.60 11.92
CA VAL A 55 -15.66 7.02 13.00
C VAL A 55 -15.19 7.52 14.37
N THR A 56 -13.88 7.54 14.63
CA THR A 56 -13.34 8.05 15.90
C THR A 56 -13.64 9.52 16.10
N ASN A 57 -13.63 10.33 15.04
CA ASN A 57 -13.86 11.77 15.16
C ASN A 57 -15.32 12.08 15.53
N VAL A 58 -16.27 11.28 15.05
CA VAL A 58 -17.68 11.37 15.43
C VAL A 58 -17.91 10.91 16.88
N ILE A 59 -17.28 9.81 17.31
CA ILE A 59 -17.49 9.21 18.64
C ILE A 59 -16.77 10.00 19.73
N PHE A 60 -15.52 10.37 19.51
CA PHE A 60 -14.64 10.97 20.52
C PHE A 60 -14.65 12.50 20.51
N GLN A 61 -15.45 13.13 19.63
CA GLN A 61 -15.65 14.59 19.56
C GLN A 61 -14.33 15.38 19.62
N ASN A 62 -13.34 15.00 18.82
CA ASN A 62 -12.06 15.72 18.70
C ASN A 62 -11.17 15.71 19.97
N ASN A 63 -11.27 14.69 20.81
CA ASN A 63 -10.29 14.45 21.88
C ASN A 63 -8.95 13.97 21.30
N GLY A 64 -7.83 14.26 21.98
CA GLY A 64 -6.48 13.83 21.56
C GLY A 64 -6.30 12.31 21.37
N MET A 65 -7.28 11.50 21.78
CA MET A 65 -7.35 10.06 21.49
C MET A 65 -7.51 9.74 19.99
N SER A 66 -8.22 10.58 19.21
CA SER A 66 -8.33 10.42 17.75
C SER A 66 -6.95 10.51 17.11
N LEU A 67 -6.18 11.52 17.49
CA LEU A 67 -4.82 11.75 17.00
C LEU A 67 -3.91 10.56 17.32
N ILE A 68 -3.96 10.03 18.54
CA ILE A 68 -3.16 8.84 18.92
C ILE A 68 -3.55 7.65 18.06
N ALA A 69 -4.85 7.38 17.88
CA ALA A 69 -5.33 6.29 17.04
C ALA A 69 -4.85 6.44 15.58
N THR A 70 -4.97 7.65 15.02
CA THR A 70 -4.47 7.97 13.67
C THR A 70 -2.98 7.70 13.53
N LEU A 71 -2.16 8.18 14.47
CA LEU A 71 -0.71 7.99 14.43
C LEU A 71 -0.31 6.51 14.54
N VAL A 72 -0.97 5.75 15.42
CA VAL A 72 -0.72 4.31 15.57
C VAL A 72 -1.04 3.56 14.28
N LEU A 73 -2.23 3.79 13.71
CA LEU A 73 -2.66 3.09 12.50
C LEU A 73 -1.83 3.49 11.28
N SER A 74 -1.54 4.78 11.11
CA SER A 74 -0.60 5.24 10.08
C SER A 74 0.78 4.60 10.25
N GLY A 75 1.27 4.45 11.48
CA GLY A 75 2.51 3.74 11.79
C GLY A 75 2.48 2.27 11.34
N ILE A 76 1.35 1.57 11.54
CA ILE A 76 1.15 0.20 11.06
C ILE A 76 1.21 0.14 9.52
N PHE A 77 0.56 1.08 8.83
CA PHE A 77 0.63 1.14 7.36
C PHE A 77 2.03 1.50 6.85
N VAL A 78 2.75 2.40 7.50
CA VAL A 78 4.18 2.66 7.20
C VAL A 78 5.01 1.38 7.37
N PHE A 79 4.76 0.60 8.43
CA PHE A 79 5.43 -0.67 8.64
C PHE A 79 5.14 -1.68 7.52
N PHE A 80 3.88 -1.84 7.10
CA PHE A 80 3.54 -2.67 5.94
C PHE A 80 4.21 -2.17 4.67
N GLY A 81 4.21 -0.86 4.41
CA GLY A 81 4.93 -0.25 3.29
C GLY A 81 6.41 -0.61 3.29
N LYS A 82 7.07 -0.52 4.44
CA LYS A 82 8.50 -0.85 4.60
C LYS A 82 8.78 -2.32 4.33
N MET A 83 7.95 -3.22 4.86
CA MET A 83 8.11 -4.66 4.64
C MET A 83 7.81 -5.05 3.19
N ALA A 84 6.78 -4.45 2.58
CA ALA A 84 6.41 -4.65 1.18
C ALA A 84 7.50 -4.15 0.21
N HIS A 85 8.12 -3.00 0.47
CA HIS A 85 9.29 -2.50 -0.29
C HIS A 85 10.51 -3.43 -0.21
N ARG A 86 10.62 -4.21 0.86
CA ARG A 86 11.65 -5.25 1.03
C ARG A 86 11.28 -6.60 0.40
N GLY A 87 10.17 -6.67 -0.34
CA GLY A 87 9.73 -7.91 -1.01
C GLY A 87 8.98 -8.90 -0.12
N HIS A 88 8.50 -8.49 1.05
CA HIS A 88 7.73 -9.41 1.90
C HIS A 88 6.27 -9.49 1.43
N ASN A 89 5.92 -10.58 0.73
CA ASN A 89 4.55 -10.82 0.23
C ASN A 89 3.48 -10.77 1.34
N TRP A 90 3.80 -11.23 2.55
CA TRP A 90 2.86 -11.23 3.67
C TRP A 90 2.41 -9.82 4.05
N ALA A 91 3.28 -8.80 3.88
CA ALA A 91 2.96 -7.41 4.21
C ALA A 91 1.91 -6.83 3.25
N PHE A 92 1.98 -7.18 1.96
CA PHE A 92 0.94 -6.83 1.00
C PHE A 92 -0.41 -7.44 1.38
N ILE A 93 -0.42 -8.72 1.71
CA ILE A 93 -1.66 -9.47 2.01
C ILE A 93 -2.30 -8.95 3.31
N THR A 94 -1.53 -8.90 4.38
CA THR A 94 -2.01 -8.41 5.68
C THR A 94 -2.45 -6.95 5.60
N GLY A 95 -1.66 -6.07 4.99
CA GLY A 95 -2.04 -4.68 4.79
C GLY A 95 -3.32 -4.51 3.96
N MET A 96 -3.52 -5.30 2.90
CA MET A 96 -4.78 -5.29 2.14
C MET A 96 -5.97 -5.74 2.99
N ILE A 97 -5.83 -6.78 3.81
CA ILE A 97 -6.92 -7.26 4.68
C ILE A 97 -7.33 -6.16 5.65
N PHE A 98 -6.37 -5.53 6.33
CA PHE A 98 -6.65 -4.42 7.26
C PHE A 98 -7.37 -3.26 6.55
N TYR A 99 -6.91 -2.91 5.35
CA TYR A 99 -7.48 -1.80 4.60
C TYR A 99 -8.86 -2.11 3.99
N ILE A 100 -9.14 -3.38 3.67
CA ILE A 100 -10.48 -3.83 3.28
C ILE A 100 -11.44 -3.77 4.47
N LEU A 101 -11.00 -4.21 5.65
CA LEU A 101 -11.80 -4.11 6.87
C LEU A 101 -12.12 -2.65 7.20
N ASP A 102 -11.16 -1.75 7.02
CA ASP A 102 -11.36 -0.30 7.17
C ASP A 102 -12.33 0.27 6.12
N ALA A 103 -12.29 -0.23 4.88
CA ALA A 103 -13.24 0.17 3.82
C ALA A 103 -14.71 -0.13 4.17
N ILE A 104 -14.99 -1.14 4.99
CA ILE A 104 -16.36 -1.44 5.45
C ILE A 104 -16.94 -0.27 6.25
N LEU A 105 -16.10 0.49 6.97
CA LEU A 105 -16.55 1.64 7.75
C LEU A 105 -17.11 2.76 6.86
N PHE A 106 -16.56 2.95 5.66
CA PHE A 106 -17.06 3.92 4.68
C PHE A 106 -18.48 3.62 4.21
N ILE A 107 -18.85 2.34 4.14
CA ILE A 107 -20.22 1.92 3.79
C ILE A 107 -21.19 2.36 4.88
N MET A 108 -20.79 2.26 6.16
CA MET A 108 -21.63 2.64 7.30
C MET A 108 -21.89 4.15 7.34
N VAL A 109 -20.89 4.96 6.98
CA VAL A 109 -21.00 6.43 6.94
C VAL A 109 -21.45 6.97 5.56
N LYS A 110 -21.76 6.07 4.60
CA LYS A 110 -22.21 6.39 3.23
C LYS A 110 -21.25 7.27 2.44
N ASP A 111 -19.95 7.19 2.71
CA ASP A 111 -18.91 7.89 1.96
C ASP A 111 -18.44 7.03 0.77
N TYR A 112 -19.17 7.13 -0.34
CA TYR A 112 -18.89 6.38 -1.57
C TYR A 112 -17.63 6.85 -2.29
N ILE A 113 -17.22 8.12 -2.11
CA ILE A 113 -15.99 8.64 -2.71
C ILE A 113 -14.79 8.03 -1.99
N GLY A 114 -14.81 8.02 -0.66
CA GLY A 114 -13.81 7.36 0.15
C GLY A 114 -13.70 5.86 -0.15
N LEU A 115 -14.85 5.18 -0.31
CA LEU A 115 -14.90 3.78 -0.73
C LEU A 115 -14.25 3.54 -2.11
N GLY A 116 -14.50 4.41 -3.09
CA GLY A 116 -13.88 4.32 -4.41
C GLY A 116 -12.35 4.46 -4.35
N LEU A 117 -11.86 5.39 -3.54
CA LEU A 117 -10.42 5.60 -3.34
C LEU A 117 -9.77 4.47 -2.55
N HIS A 118 -10.50 3.83 -1.63
CA HIS A 118 -10.05 2.58 -1.01
C HIS A 118 -9.86 1.49 -2.06
N GLY A 119 -10.85 1.32 -2.94
CA GLY A 119 -10.75 0.38 -4.05
C GLY A 119 -9.53 0.63 -4.94
N LEU A 120 -9.24 1.90 -5.26
CA LEU A 120 -8.07 2.29 -6.04
C LEU A 120 -6.75 1.93 -5.34
N ALA A 121 -6.63 2.23 -4.05
CA ALA A 121 -5.43 1.91 -3.28
C ALA A 121 -5.25 0.39 -3.13
N ILE A 122 -6.32 -0.36 -2.85
CA ILE A 122 -6.29 -1.83 -2.82
C ILE A 122 -5.84 -2.39 -4.15
N PHE A 123 -6.38 -1.87 -5.26
CA PHE A 123 -5.97 -2.28 -6.60
C PHE A 123 -4.49 -1.99 -6.86
N GLY A 124 -3.99 -0.84 -6.43
CA GLY A 124 -2.57 -0.48 -6.49
C GLY A 124 -1.67 -1.45 -5.72
N ILE A 125 -2.04 -1.77 -4.48
CA ILE A 125 -1.32 -2.72 -3.63
C ILE A 125 -1.35 -4.13 -4.25
N TYR A 126 -2.51 -4.58 -4.74
CA TYR A 126 -2.68 -5.87 -5.40
C TYR A 126 -1.82 -6.00 -6.66
N ARG A 127 -1.77 -4.96 -7.51
CA ARG A 127 -0.86 -4.91 -8.66
C ARG A 127 0.59 -5.05 -8.22
N GLY A 128 0.96 -4.40 -7.12
CA GLY A 128 2.30 -4.54 -6.54
C GLY A 128 2.63 -5.98 -6.18
N LEU A 129 1.75 -6.65 -5.43
CA LEU A 129 1.91 -8.06 -5.05
C LEU A 129 2.08 -8.97 -6.27
N ARG A 130 1.27 -8.79 -7.32
CA ARG A 130 1.38 -9.58 -8.56
C ARG A 130 2.73 -9.38 -9.25
N LEU A 131 3.22 -8.15 -9.32
CA LEU A 131 4.51 -7.84 -9.93
C LEU A 131 5.67 -8.43 -9.13
N HIS A 132 5.59 -8.38 -7.80
CA HIS A 132 6.60 -9.01 -6.95
C HIS A 132 6.64 -10.54 -7.13
N LYS A 133 5.47 -11.21 -7.14
CA LYS A 133 5.40 -12.65 -7.43
C LYS A 133 6.00 -12.99 -8.80
N LYS A 134 5.71 -12.18 -9.82
CA LYS A 134 6.29 -12.34 -11.16
C LYS A 134 7.81 -12.15 -11.16
N LEU A 135 8.34 -11.24 -10.35
CA LEU A 135 9.78 -11.03 -10.22
C LEU A 135 10.48 -12.25 -9.62
N ILE A 136 9.89 -12.86 -8.58
CA ILE A 136 10.40 -14.10 -7.97
C ILE A 136 10.44 -15.23 -9.00
N GLU A 137 9.36 -15.40 -9.78
CA GLU A 137 9.27 -16.44 -10.81
C GLU A 137 10.36 -16.27 -11.90
N ILE A 138 10.59 -15.03 -12.36
CA ILE A 138 11.66 -14.73 -13.32
C ILE A 138 13.03 -15.05 -12.72
N ASN A 139 13.29 -14.66 -11.47
CA ASN A 139 14.57 -14.91 -10.81
C ASN A 139 14.84 -16.42 -10.68
N ASN A 140 13.87 -17.17 -10.18
CA ASN A 140 13.99 -18.62 -10.02
C ASN A 140 14.21 -19.34 -11.36
N ASN A 141 13.56 -18.89 -12.44
CA ASN A 141 13.74 -19.49 -13.77
C ASN A 141 15.10 -19.15 -14.41
N GLN A 142 15.71 -18.01 -14.05
CA GLN A 142 17.07 -17.67 -14.46
C GLN A 142 18.10 -18.50 -13.70
N ASP A 143 17.88 -18.74 -12.41
CA ASP A 143 18.77 -19.58 -11.57
C ASP A 143 18.79 -21.05 -12.03
N LEU A 144 17.72 -21.53 -12.68
CA LEU A 144 17.59 -22.91 -13.20
C LEU A 144 18.15 -23.10 -14.62
N LYS A 145 18.51 -22.02 -15.33
CA LYS A 145 19.26 -22.10 -16.59
C LYS A 145 20.70 -21.67 -16.29
N PRO A 146 21.59 -22.60 -15.91
CA PRO A 146 23.01 -22.28 -15.87
C PRO A 146 23.38 -21.76 -17.26
N SER A 147 24.22 -20.73 -17.33
CA SER A 147 24.81 -20.27 -18.58
C SER A 147 25.41 -21.46 -19.31
N GLU A 148 24.73 -21.97 -20.34
CA GLU A 148 25.29 -22.96 -21.27
C GLU A 148 26.55 -22.43 -21.97
N GLU A 149 26.86 -21.15 -21.77
CA GLU A 149 28.04 -20.42 -22.22
C GLU A 149 29.30 -20.62 -21.36
N GLY A 150 29.23 -21.42 -20.28
CA GLY A 150 30.35 -21.65 -19.34
C GLY A 150 30.85 -23.09 -19.23
N ALA A 151 30.35 -24.02 -20.06
CA ALA A 151 30.88 -25.39 -20.06
C ALA A 151 32.29 -25.38 -20.70
N PRO A 152 33.35 -25.83 -19.99
CA PRO A 152 34.64 -26.01 -20.63
C PRO A 152 34.49 -27.04 -21.76
N VAL A 153 34.77 -26.60 -22.99
CA VAL A 153 34.98 -27.45 -24.17
C VAL A 153 36.18 -28.36 -23.97
#